data_AF-A0A4R2LBK4-F1
#
_entry.id   AF-A0A4R2LBK4-F1
#
_cell.length_a   1.000
_cell.length_b   1.000
_cell.length_c   1.000
_cell.angle_alpha   90.00
_cell.angle_beta   90.00
_cell.angle_gamma   90.00
#
_symmetry.space_group_name_H-M   'P 1'
#
loop_
_entity.id
_entity.type
_entity.pdbx_description
1 polymer ?
#
loop_
_entity_poly.entity_id
_entity_poly.type
_entity_poly.pdbx_seq_one_letter_code
_entity_poly.pdbx_strand_id
1 'polypeptide(L)'
;MRKNAEELREYEKNYGLILAALYFINKVKTGDDWDLKNQSNWSFSDNFTYTFNGIALGNDDIGNIHYGYVGRELFGIDILLIGGGAYQVKTDFPNIQWKHFYALFDDPRDQLMVIFGSILWDIDRVNSYFKF
;
A
#
# COMPACT_ATOMS: atom_id res chain seq x y z
N MET A 1 3.40 -9.50 0.61
CA MET A 1 2.93 -8.57 -0.43
C MET A 1 2.65 -9.30 -1.75
N ARG A 2 3.62 -9.97 -2.40
CA ARG A 2 3.40 -10.67 -3.68
C ARG A 2 2.20 -11.62 -3.73
N LYS A 3 2.06 -12.52 -2.76
CA LYS A 3 0.91 -13.44 -2.68
C LYS A 3 -0.44 -12.69 -2.69
N ASN A 4 -0.52 -11.57 -1.98
CA ASN A 4 -1.73 -10.75 -1.90
C ASN A 4 -2.02 -10.04 -3.23
N ALA A 5 -0.97 -9.60 -3.95
CA ALA A 5 -1.12 -9.04 -5.29
C ALA A 5 -1.57 -10.12 -6.30
N GLU A 6 -1.03 -11.34 -6.21
CA GLU A 6 -1.44 -12.49 -7.03
C GLU A 6 -2.88 -12.91 -6.72
N GLU A 7 -3.28 -12.93 -5.45
CA GLU A 7 -4.66 -13.16 -5.00
C GLU A 7 -5.61 -12.11 -5.58
N LEU A 8 -5.23 -10.83 -5.52
CA LEU A 8 -6.03 -9.74 -6.08
C LEU A 8 -6.19 -9.85 -7.60
N ARG A 9 -5.11 -10.21 -8.31
CA ARG A 9 -5.14 -10.51 -9.75
C ARG A 9 -6.06 -11.68 -10.08
N GLU A 10 -6.02 -12.75 -9.29
CA GLU A 10 -6.89 -13.90 -9.50
C GLU A 10 -8.36 -13.55 -9.25
N TYR A 11 -8.64 -12.76 -8.21
CA TYR A 11 -9.98 -12.25 -7.94
C TYR A 11 -10.49 -11.38 -9.09
N GLU A 12 -9.67 -10.48 -9.63
CA GLU A 12 -10.01 -9.67 -10.80
C GLU A 12 -10.36 -10.53 -12.02
N LYS A 13 -9.57 -11.57 -12.30
CA LYS A 13 -9.84 -12.48 -13.43
C LYS A 13 -11.18 -13.21 -13.29
N ASN A 14 -11.56 -13.56 -12.07
CA ASN A 14 -12.76 -14.36 -11.80
C ASN A 14 -14.03 -13.51 -11.69
N TYR A 15 -13.92 -12.27 -11.19
CA TYR A 15 -15.07 -11.44 -10.81
C TYR A 15 -15.11 -10.05 -11.48
N GLY A 16 -14.05 -9.67 -12.18
CA GLY A 16 -13.91 -8.39 -12.85
C GLY A 16 -13.41 -7.26 -11.95
N LEU A 17 -12.98 -6.16 -12.60
CA LEU A 17 -12.28 -5.04 -11.97
C LEU A 17 -13.06 -4.37 -10.83
N ILE A 18 -14.37 -4.15 -10.99
CA ILE A 18 -15.19 -3.45 -9.98
C ILE A 18 -15.26 -4.26 -8.67
N LEU A 19 -15.47 -5.57 -8.77
CA LEU A 19 -15.55 -6.43 -7.58
C LEU A 19 -14.17 -6.61 -6.94
N ALA A 20 -13.10 -6.67 -7.74
CA ALA A 20 -11.73 -6.71 -7.24
C ALA A 20 -11.33 -5.40 -6.52
N ALA A 21 -11.75 -4.25 -7.04
CA ALA A 21 -11.56 -2.95 -6.40
C ALA A 21 -12.23 -2.90 -5.02
N LEU A 22 -13.49 -3.36 -4.92
CA LEU A 22 -14.21 -3.42 -3.64
C LEU A 22 -13.57 -4.43 -2.67
N TYR A 23 -13.13 -5.58 -3.18
CA TYR A 23 -12.40 -6.59 -2.41
C TYR A 23 -11.13 -6.00 -1.80
N PHE A 24 -10.32 -5.33 -2.61
CA PHE A 24 -9.10 -4.63 -2.19
C PHE A 24 -9.40 -3.62 -1.08
N ILE A 25 -10.35 -2.71 -1.32
CA ILE A 25 -10.73 -1.66 -0.36
C ILE A 25 -11.19 -2.25 0.98
N ASN A 26 -11.86 -3.40 0.98
CA ASN A 26 -12.28 -4.05 2.22
C ASN A 26 -11.10 -4.71 2.93
N LYS A 27 -10.20 -5.40 2.20
CA LYS A 27 -9.05 -6.09 2.80
C LYS A 27 -8.02 -5.16 3.46
N VAL A 28 -7.85 -3.95 2.93
CA VAL A 28 -6.87 -2.96 3.42
C VAL A 28 -7.39 -2.06 4.54
N LYS A 29 -8.66 -2.18 4.94
CA LYS A 29 -9.20 -1.39 6.07
C LYS A 29 -8.54 -1.84 7.38
N THR A 30 -8.26 -0.89 8.27
CA THR A 30 -7.76 -1.14 9.63
C THR A 30 -8.61 -2.20 10.35
N GLY A 31 -7.98 -3.24 10.89
CA GLY A 31 -8.63 -4.38 11.54
C GLY A 31 -9.03 -5.56 10.65
N ASP A 32 -8.83 -5.50 9.34
CA ASP A 32 -9.08 -6.60 8.40
C ASP A 32 -7.79 -7.39 8.04
N ASP A 33 -7.92 -8.46 7.25
CA ASP A 33 -6.87 -9.47 7.00
C ASP A 33 -5.51 -8.93 6.53
N TRP A 34 -5.45 -7.73 5.92
CA TRP A 34 -4.20 -7.10 5.47
C TRP A 34 -3.75 -5.92 6.33
N ASP A 35 -4.31 -5.78 7.53
CA ASP A 35 -3.78 -4.90 8.58
C ASP A 35 -2.47 -5.47 9.15
N LEU A 36 -1.37 -5.18 8.46
CA LEU A 36 -0.05 -5.66 8.81
C LEU A 36 0.45 -5.15 10.17
N LYS A 37 -0.16 -4.10 10.74
CA LYS A 37 0.22 -3.60 12.08
C LYS A 37 -0.11 -4.62 13.20
N ASN A 38 -1.01 -5.57 12.95
CA ASN A 38 -1.43 -6.59 13.91
C ASN A 38 -0.88 -8.00 13.61
N GLN A 39 -0.08 -8.18 12.56
CA GLN A 39 0.54 -9.45 12.21
C GLN A 39 1.95 -9.54 12.82
N SER A 40 2.10 -10.27 13.93
CA SER A 40 3.35 -10.45 14.70
C SER A 40 4.53 -11.07 13.91
N ASN A 41 4.25 -11.58 12.72
CA ASN A 41 5.14 -12.20 11.75
C ASN A 41 5.53 -11.25 10.59
N TRP A 42 5.03 -10.02 10.59
CA TRP A 42 5.44 -8.91 9.72
C TRP A 42 6.25 -7.89 10.51
N SER A 43 7.36 -8.32 11.10
CA SER A 43 8.43 -7.39 11.47
C SER A 43 9.38 -7.23 10.29
N PHE A 44 9.83 -6.01 10.00
CA PHE A 44 11.17 -5.89 9.47
C PHE A 44 12.06 -6.61 10.49
N SER A 45 12.75 -7.68 10.09
CA SER A 45 13.62 -8.41 11.02
C SER A 45 14.49 -7.40 11.76
N ASP A 46 14.66 -7.56 13.08
CA ASP A 46 15.28 -6.59 14.01
C ASP A 46 16.69 -6.07 13.59
N ASN A 47 17.27 -6.63 12.53
CA ASN A 47 18.59 -6.33 11.98
C ASN A 47 18.60 -5.77 10.53
N PHE A 48 17.47 -5.37 9.94
CA PHE A 48 17.45 -4.84 8.57
C PHE A 48 16.93 -3.40 8.50
N THR A 49 17.84 -2.45 8.24
CA THR A 49 17.50 -1.08 7.86
C THR A 49 17.22 -1.04 6.36
N TYR A 50 15.95 -1.14 5.97
CA TYR A 50 15.57 -0.82 4.60
C TYR A 50 15.65 0.71 4.46
N THR A 51 16.44 1.18 3.50
CA THR A 51 16.51 2.60 3.16
C THR A 51 15.94 2.80 1.77
N PHE A 52 14.92 3.64 1.66
CA PHE A 52 14.45 4.15 0.36
C PHE A 52 14.84 5.62 0.26
N ASN A 53 15.70 5.95 -0.70
CA ASN A 53 16.25 7.30 -0.86
C ASN A 53 16.89 7.88 0.42
N GLY A 54 17.52 7.03 1.24
CA GLY A 54 18.14 7.42 2.51
C GLY A 54 17.18 7.54 3.70
N ILE A 55 15.89 7.25 3.53
CA ILE A 55 14.89 7.27 4.61
C ILE A 55 14.80 5.87 5.22
N ALA A 56 15.03 5.78 6.54
CA ALA A 56 14.84 4.55 7.29
C ALA A 56 13.35 4.23 7.42
N LEU A 57 12.96 3.01 7.02
CA LEU A 57 11.58 2.53 7.13
C LEU A 57 11.23 2.18 8.58
N GLY A 58 10.09 2.68 9.05
CA GLY A 58 9.50 2.36 10.35
C GLY A 58 8.44 1.25 10.25
N ASN A 59 8.04 0.70 11.39
CA ASN A 59 6.97 -0.30 11.46
C ASN A 59 5.58 0.28 11.10
N ASP A 60 5.43 1.60 11.14
CA ASP A 60 4.25 2.34 10.70
C ASP A 60 4.15 2.45 9.17
N ASP A 61 5.28 2.52 8.47
CA ASP A 61 5.36 2.64 7.00
C ASP A 61 4.87 1.39 6.26
N ILE A 62 4.96 0.21 6.90
CA ILE A 62 4.72 -1.08 6.22
C ILE A 62 3.31 -1.21 5.66
N GLY A 63 2.31 -0.61 6.32
CA GLY A 63 0.93 -0.59 5.85
C GLY A 63 0.80 0.17 4.52
N ASN A 64 1.44 1.34 4.43
CA ASN A 64 1.42 2.18 3.23
C ASN A 64 2.22 1.56 2.08
N ILE A 65 3.36 0.92 2.39
CA ILE A 65 4.13 0.14 1.41
C ILE A 65 3.31 -1.03 0.87
N HIS A 66 2.63 -1.78 1.74
CA HIS A 66 1.79 -2.91 1.32
C HIS A 66 0.60 -2.46 0.49
N TYR A 67 -0.10 -1.42 0.93
CA TYR A 67 -1.20 -0.80 0.18
C TYR A 67 -0.75 -0.40 -1.23
N GLY A 68 0.38 0.30 -1.33
CA GLY A 68 0.97 0.70 -2.60
C GLY A 68 1.40 -0.48 -3.46
N TYR A 69 1.99 -1.53 -2.88
CA TYR A 69 2.46 -2.71 -3.61
C TYR A 69 1.30 -3.53 -4.17
N VAL A 70 0.31 -3.85 -3.32
CA VAL A 70 -0.79 -4.74 -3.70
C VAL A 70 -1.80 -3.99 -4.58
N GLY A 71 -2.13 -2.74 -4.24
CA GLY A 71 -3.07 -1.93 -5.01
C GLY A 71 -2.58 -1.58 -6.41
N ARG A 72 -1.25 -1.51 -6.62
CA ARG A 72 -0.65 -1.26 -7.94
C ARG A 72 -0.97 -2.34 -8.97
N GLU A 73 -1.44 -3.50 -8.52
CA GLU A 73 -1.95 -4.53 -9.42
C GLU A 73 -3.18 -4.08 -10.22
N LEU A 74 -4.07 -3.29 -9.60
CA LEU A 74 -5.31 -2.82 -10.23
C LEU A 74 -5.28 -1.34 -10.62
N PHE A 75 -4.52 -0.53 -9.89
CA PHE A 75 -4.63 0.93 -9.95
C PHE A 75 -3.33 1.62 -10.36
N GLY A 76 -3.48 2.82 -10.95
CA GLY A 76 -2.40 3.79 -11.09
C GLY A 76 -1.94 4.33 -9.72
N ILE A 77 -0.69 4.79 -9.66
CA ILE A 77 -0.11 5.39 -8.44
C ILE A 77 -0.94 6.60 -7.99
N ASP A 78 -1.42 7.41 -8.93
CA ASP A 78 -2.31 8.55 -8.70
C ASP A 78 -3.59 8.16 -7.96
N ILE A 79 -4.26 7.09 -8.39
CA ILE A 79 -5.48 6.59 -7.74
C ILE A 79 -5.19 6.07 -6.33
N LEU A 80 -4.04 5.41 -6.13
CA LEU A 80 -3.64 4.91 -4.81
C LEU A 80 -3.35 6.06 -3.84
N LEU A 81 -2.68 7.12 -4.28
CA LEU A 81 -2.42 8.30 -3.46
C LEU A 81 -3.72 9.02 -3.05
N ILE A 82 -4.68 9.14 -3.98
CA ILE A 82 -6.00 9.69 -3.67
C ILE A 82 -6.74 8.80 -2.66
N GLY A 83 -6.67 7.47 -2.83
CA GLY A 83 -7.28 6.50 -1.92
C GLY A 83 -6.71 6.56 -0.50
N GLY A 84 -5.38 6.65 -0.36
CA GLY A 84 -4.69 6.78 0.92
C GLY A 84 -5.09 8.05 1.67
N GLY A 85 -5.00 9.21 1.01
CA GLY A 85 -5.37 10.49 1.63
C GLY A 85 -6.85 10.59 2.02
N ALA A 86 -7.76 10.04 1.20
CA ALA A 86 -9.18 9.98 1.54
C ALA A 86 -9.45 9.11 2.79
N TYR A 87 -8.68 8.04 2.99
CA TYR A 87 -8.78 7.20 4.18
C TYR A 87 -8.30 7.95 5.43
N GLN A 88 -7.14 8.63 5.36
CA GLN A 88 -6.57 9.45 6.44
C GLN A 88 -7.56 10.52 6.93
N VAL A 89 -8.20 11.24 6.01
CA VAL A 89 -9.21 12.27 6.32
C VAL A 89 -10.39 11.68 7.09
N LYS A 90 -10.82 10.46 6.73
CA LYS A 90 -11.92 9.78 7.41
C LYS A 90 -11.55 9.34 8.82
N THR A 91 -10.33 8.82 9.02
CA THR A 91 -9.89 8.32 10.33
C THR A 91 -9.55 9.46 11.29
N ASP A 92 -9.00 10.56 10.77
CA ASP A 92 -8.54 11.67 11.60
C ASP A 92 -9.66 12.66 11.94
N PHE A 93 -10.85 12.54 11.34
CA PHE A 93 -11.96 13.43 11.63
C PHE A 93 -12.35 13.42 13.13
N PRO A 94 -12.49 14.59 13.79
CA PRO A 94 -12.45 15.94 13.21
C PRO A 94 -11.07 16.62 13.15
N ASN A 95 -10.01 15.99 13.69
CA ASN A 95 -8.63 16.49 13.76
C ASN A 95 -7.84 16.32 12.45
N ILE A 96 -8.48 16.65 11.31
CA ILE A 96 -7.86 16.53 9.98
C ILE A 96 -6.60 17.40 9.90
N GLN A 97 -5.50 16.84 9.40
CA GLN A 97 -4.25 17.57 9.19
C GLN A 97 -4.30 18.45 7.91
N TRP A 98 -5.14 19.49 7.93
CA TRP A 98 -5.33 20.44 6.82
C TRP A 98 -4.03 21.04 6.24
N LYS A 99 -2.96 21.10 7.05
CA LYS A 99 -1.61 21.52 6.63
C LYS A 99 -1.02 20.67 5.50
N HIS A 100 -1.57 19.48 5.21
CA HIS A 100 -1.10 18.57 4.16
C HIS A 100 -2.03 18.48 2.94
N PHE A 101 -2.89 19.48 2.67
CA PHE A 101 -3.78 19.45 1.51
C PHE A 101 -3.04 19.25 0.17
N TYR A 102 -1.80 19.75 0.05
CA TYR A 102 -0.93 19.58 -1.12
C TYR A 102 -0.46 18.13 -1.32
N ALA A 103 -0.52 17.32 -0.27
CA ALA A 103 -0.31 15.89 -0.25
C ALA A 103 -1.66 15.19 0.00
N LEU A 104 -2.73 15.64 -0.65
CA LEU A 104 -4.06 15.01 -0.60
C LEU A 104 -4.57 14.77 0.83
N PHE A 105 -4.19 15.64 1.77
CA PHE A 105 -4.51 15.58 3.21
C PHE A 105 -3.85 14.42 3.98
N ASP A 106 -2.86 13.77 3.38
CA ASP A 106 -2.07 12.67 3.94
C ASP A 106 -0.68 13.15 4.41
N ASP A 107 0.00 12.40 5.29
CA ASP A 107 1.39 12.69 5.63
C ASP A 107 2.28 12.51 4.37
N PRO A 108 3.16 13.47 4.01
CA PRO A 108 4.07 13.31 2.88
C PRO A 108 4.92 12.03 2.93
N ARG A 109 5.19 11.49 4.12
CA ARG A 109 5.85 10.19 4.31
C ARG A 109 4.95 9.05 3.86
N ASP A 110 3.67 9.07 4.23
CA ASP A 110 2.71 8.02 3.89
C ASP A 110 2.55 7.91 2.37
N GLN A 111 2.45 9.06 1.68
CA GLN A 111 2.46 9.10 0.22
C GLN A 111 3.72 8.49 -0.39
N LEU A 112 4.89 8.83 0.16
CA LEU A 112 6.15 8.30 -0.33
C LEU A 112 6.22 6.78 -0.16
N MET A 113 5.66 6.24 0.92
CA MET A 113 5.60 4.81 1.19
C MET A 113 4.65 4.09 0.25
N VAL A 114 3.50 4.68 -0.10
CA VAL A 114 2.61 4.16 -1.15
C VAL A 114 3.33 4.11 -2.50
N ILE A 115 4.01 5.19 -2.89
CA ILE A 115 4.80 5.24 -4.13
C ILE A 115 5.90 4.18 -4.11
N PHE A 116 6.62 4.05 -3.00
CA PHE A 116 7.68 3.06 -2.86
C PHE A 116 7.15 1.64 -3.04
N GLY A 117 6.04 1.30 -2.38
CA GLY A 117 5.36 0.02 -2.54
C GLY A 117 4.98 -0.26 -4.00
N SER A 118 4.42 0.73 -4.69
CA SER A 118 4.08 0.62 -6.10
C SER A 118 5.29 0.35 -7.01
N ILE A 119 6.40 1.05 -6.78
CA ILE A 119 7.65 0.83 -7.54
C ILE A 119 8.20 -0.59 -7.30
N LEU A 120 8.16 -1.07 -6.05
CA LEU A 120 8.58 -2.43 -5.72
C LEU A 120 7.77 -3.48 -6.50
N TRP A 121 6.46 -3.25 -6.70
CA TRP A 121 5.64 -4.14 -7.51
C TRP A 121 6.03 -4.12 -8.99
N ASP A 122 6.24 -2.94 -9.56
CA ASP A 122 6.65 -2.79 -10.96
C ASP A 122 7.99 -3.52 -11.22
N ILE A 123 8.94 -3.43 -10.29
CA ILE A 123 10.22 -4.17 -10.35
C ILE A 123 10.01 -5.68 -10.26
N ASP A 124 9.20 -6.16 -9.30
CA ASP A 124 8.96 -7.60 -9.11
C ASP A 124 8.27 -8.22 -10.34
N ARG A 125 7.32 -7.48 -10.94
CA ARG A 125 6.70 -7.88 -12.19
C ARG A 125 7.74 -8.05 -13.29
N VAL A 126 8.58 -7.06 -13.53
CA VAL A 126 9.63 -7.13 -14.58
C VAL A 126 10.56 -8.32 -14.33
N ASN A 127 11.07 -8.51 -13.11
CA ASN A 127 11.95 -9.62 -12.78
C ASN A 127 11.28 -11.00 -12.96
N SER A 128 9.96 -11.09 -12.74
CA SER A 128 9.21 -12.34 -12.99
C SER A 128 9.11 -12.72 -14.47
N TYR A 129 9.21 -11.74 -15.39
CA TYR A 129 9.22 -11.98 -16.84
C TYR A 129 10.62 -12.34 -17.38
N PHE A 130 11.68 -11.92 -16.69
CA PHE A 130 13.07 -12.21 -17.06
C PHE A 130 13.72 -13.17 -16.05
N LYS A 131 13.36 -14.46 -16.10
CA LYS A 131 14.12 -15.51 -15.42
C LYS A 131 15.25 -15.95 -16.35
N PHE A 132 16.50 -15.65 -15.99
CA PHE A 132 17.69 -16.27 -16.59
C PHE A 132 17.83 -17.73 -16.15
#